data_AF-A0A661S2I3-F1
#
_entry.id   AF-A0A661S2I3-F1
#
_cell.length_a   1.000
_cell.length_b   1.000
_cell.length_c   1.000
_cell.angle_alpha   90.00
_cell.angle_beta   90.00
_cell.angle_gamma   90.00
#
_symmetry.space_group_name_H-M   'P 1'
#
loop_
_entity.id
_entity.type
_entity.pdbx_description
1 polymer ?
#
loop_
_entity_poly.entity_id
_entity_poly.type
_entity_poly.pdbx_seq_one_letter_code
_entity_poly.pdbx_strand_id
1 'polypeptide(L)'
;MGYDYELVLENASYAPSNSFGTTDGAEIFAGSDAAGATASGGAGPFYLNSPDGYFTSDSVGDDDDFDHFLIFGNDQYPDTYYIAMEDLVHGGRDKREPDYNDMVVTAQTPIPGAVWLFASGLVGLVGYRKKVKK
;
A
#
# COMPACT_ATOMS: atom_id res chain seq x y z
N MET A 1 7.79 0.36 10.54
CA MET A 1 6.42 0.71 10.95
C MET A 1 5.51 -0.14 10.08
N GLY A 2 4.49 -0.79 10.66
CA GLY A 2 3.55 -1.58 9.86
C GLY A 2 2.53 -0.67 9.19
N TYR A 3 2.17 -0.98 7.96
CA TYR A 3 1.11 -0.34 7.19
C TYR A 3 -0.01 -1.34 6.99
N ASP A 4 -1.24 -0.86 7.00
CA ASP A 4 -2.39 -1.64 6.56
C ASP A 4 -2.64 -1.34 5.09
N TYR A 5 -2.77 -2.39 4.31
CA TYR A 5 -2.98 -2.36 2.87
C TYR A 5 -4.37 -2.88 2.55
N GLU A 6 -5.04 -2.24 1.59
CA GLU A 6 -6.29 -2.74 1.02
C GLU A 6 -6.16 -2.79 -0.50
N LEU A 7 -6.48 -3.94 -1.09
CA LEU A 7 -6.61 -4.08 -2.54
C LEU A 7 -7.91 -3.38 -2.95
N VAL A 8 -7.82 -2.21 -3.57
CA VAL A 8 -8.99 -1.43 -3.98
C VAL A 8 -9.59 -1.98 -5.27
N LEU A 9 -8.72 -2.34 -6.21
CA LEU A 9 -9.12 -2.83 -7.51
C LEU A 9 -8.03 -3.75 -8.07
N GLU A 10 -8.46 -4.80 -8.75
CA GLU A 10 -7.59 -5.61 -9.60
C GLU A 10 -8.37 -5.96 -10.88
N ASN A 11 -7.93 -5.40 -12.00
CA ASN A 11 -8.48 -5.60 -13.33
C ASN A 11 -7.39 -6.05 -14.33
N ALA A 12 -6.35 -6.69 -13.80
CA ALA A 12 -5.24 -7.25 -14.57
C ALA A 12 -5.65 -8.57 -15.27
N SER A 13 -5.11 -8.81 -16.47
CA SER A 13 -5.33 -10.08 -17.20
C SER A 13 -4.78 -11.28 -16.41
N TYR A 14 -3.77 -11.04 -15.57
CA TYR A 14 -3.15 -12.03 -14.70
C TYR A 14 -3.50 -11.89 -13.23
N ALA A 15 -4.62 -11.22 -12.89
CA ALA A 15 -5.09 -11.08 -11.51
C ALA A 15 -4.85 -12.32 -10.61
N PRO A 16 -5.29 -13.54 -10.97
CA PRO A 16 -5.12 -14.72 -10.12
C PRO A 16 -3.67 -15.24 -10.02
N SER A 17 -2.70 -14.61 -10.67
CA SER A 17 -1.29 -14.98 -10.72
C SER A 17 -0.36 -13.82 -10.34
N ASN A 18 -0.92 -12.64 -10.05
CA ASN A 18 -0.16 -11.51 -9.57
C ASN A 18 0.25 -11.75 -8.12
N SER A 19 1.43 -11.25 -7.76
CA SER A 19 1.76 -10.97 -6.37
C SER A 19 2.28 -9.55 -6.21
N PHE A 20 1.83 -8.90 -5.15
CA PHE A 20 2.19 -7.55 -4.78
C PHE A 20 2.83 -7.54 -3.40
N GLY A 21 3.89 -6.76 -3.25
CA GLY A 21 4.56 -6.65 -1.97
C GLY A 21 5.59 -5.55 -1.93
N THR A 22 6.38 -5.55 -0.87
CA THR A 22 7.54 -4.67 -0.71
C THR A 22 8.82 -5.41 -1.05
N THR A 23 9.77 -4.71 -1.67
CA THR A 23 11.05 -5.27 -2.13
C THR A 23 11.98 -5.69 -0.99
N ASP A 24 11.68 -5.30 0.26
CA ASP A 24 12.34 -5.78 1.47
C ASP A 24 11.86 -7.18 1.91
N GLY A 25 10.95 -7.80 1.14
CA GLY A 25 10.60 -9.21 1.25
C GLY A 25 9.23 -9.52 1.87
N ALA A 26 8.36 -8.52 2.05
CA ALA A 26 6.98 -8.78 2.46
C ALA A 26 6.05 -8.91 1.24
N GLU A 27 5.51 -10.10 1.02
CA GLU A 27 4.36 -10.29 0.14
C GLU A 27 3.08 -9.85 0.87
N ILE A 28 2.28 -9.01 0.23
CA ILE A 28 1.07 -8.39 0.80
C ILE A 28 -0.17 -9.07 0.22
N PHE A 29 -0.24 -9.21 -1.11
CA PHE A 29 -1.32 -9.88 -1.84
C PHE A 29 -0.74 -10.86 -2.84
N ALA A 30 -1.43 -11.98 -3.05
CA ALA A 30 -1.02 -12.99 -4.03
C ALA A 30 -2.19 -13.85 -4.50
N GLY A 31 -2.24 -14.12 -5.80
CA GLY A 31 -3.19 -15.05 -6.36
C GLY A 31 -4.61 -14.48 -6.41
N SER A 32 -5.61 -15.26 -6.00
CA SER A 32 -7.04 -14.92 -6.19
C SER A 32 -7.59 -13.92 -5.17
N ASP A 33 -6.77 -12.97 -4.70
CA ASP A 33 -7.27 -11.88 -3.86
C ASP A 33 -8.26 -11.03 -4.66
N ALA A 34 -9.21 -10.41 -3.97
CA ALA A 34 -10.26 -9.62 -4.61
C ALA A 34 -10.30 -8.22 -4.00
N ALA A 35 -10.90 -7.28 -4.74
CA ALA A 35 -11.17 -5.94 -4.25
C ALA A 35 -11.83 -5.96 -2.86
N GLY A 36 -11.26 -5.20 -1.93
CA GLY A 36 -11.62 -5.13 -0.51
C GLY A 36 -10.80 -6.06 0.40
N ALA A 37 -9.86 -6.85 -0.12
CA ALA A 37 -8.95 -7.66 0.70
C ALA A 37 -7.97 -6.75 1.46
N THR A 38 -7.72 -7.08 2.73
CA THR A 38 -6.83 -6.29 3.60
C THR A 38 -5.68 -7.14 4.14
N ALA A 39 -4.47 -6.57 4.20
CA ALA A 39 -3.27 -7.20 4.74
C ALA A 39 -2.40 -6.16 5.47
N SER A 40 -1.45 -6.59 6.30
CA SER A 40 -0.47 -5.69 6.92
C SER A 40 0.94 -5.96 6.38
N GLY A 41 1.72 -4.92 6.14
CA GLY A 41 3.04 -5.02 5.51
C GLY A 41 4.05 -3.99 5.99
N GLY A 42 5.27 -4.08 5.45
CA GLY A 42 6.36 -3.12 5.66
C GLY A 42 6.16 -1.84 4.84
N ALA A 43 7.01 -0.84 5.04
CA ALA A 43 7.09 0.31 4.14
C ALA A 43 8.26 0.10 3.18
N GLY A 44 8.16 0.56 1.95
CA GLY A 44 9.33 0.56 1.07
C GLY A 44 8.96 0.52 -0.39
N PRO A 45 9.96 0.39 -1.28
CA PRO A 45 9.69 0.23 -2.69
C PRO A 45 8.80 -1.00 -2.89
N PHE A 46 7.85 -0.89 -3.79
CA PHE A 46 6.88 -1.93 -4.07
C PHE A 46 7.33 -2.76 -5.27
N TYR A 47 6.83 -3.99 -5.33
CA TYR A 47 6.92 -4.81 -6.53
C TYR A 47 5.54 -5.31 -6.96
N LEU A 48 5.40 -5.54 -8.26
CA LEU A 48 4.33 -6.32 -8.87
C LEU A 48 5.00 -7.45 -9.65
N ASN A 49 4.71 -8.68 -9.26
CA ASN A 49 5.16 -9.87 -9.95
C ASN A 49 3.97 -10.46 -10.71
N SER A 50 4.04 -10.40 -12.04
CA SER A 50 3.04 -10.90 -12.96
C SER A 50 3.68 -11.93 -13.90
N PRO A 51 2.91 -12.85 -14.52
CA PRO A 51 3.40 -13.68 -15.61
C PRO A 51 4.10 -12.93 -16.75
N ASP A 52 3.79 -11.64 -16.96
CA ASP A 52 4.43 -10.80 -17.97
C ASP A 52 5.77 -10.19 -17.52
N GLY A 53 6.03 -10.10 -16.21
CA GLY A 53 7.24 -9.48 -15.71
C GLY A 53 7.27 -9.24 -14.21
N TYR A 54 8.44 -8.80 -13.75
CA TYR A 54 8.65 -8.34 -12.38
C TYR A 54 8.93 -6.85 -12.42
N PHE A 55 8.00 -6.06 -11.91
CA PHE A 55 8.00 -4.60 -11.97
C PHE A 55 8.28 -4.04 -10.58
N THR A 56 9.03 -2.95 -10.50
CA THR A 56 9.37 -2.34 -9.21
C THR A 56 9.13 -0.85 -9.21
N SER A 57 8.63 -0.30 -8.11
CA SER A 57 8.46 1.15 -7.95
C SER A 57 9.80 1.90 -7.78
N ASP A 58 10.94 1.22 -7.87
CA ASP A 58 12.27 1.82 -7.86
C ASP A 58 12.84 1.79 -9.27
N SER A 59 13.10 2.97 -9.82
CA SER A 59 13.63 3.22 -11.17
C SER A 59 14.93 2.51 -11.54
N VAL A 60 15.60 1.84 -10.60
CA VAL A 60 16.86 1.13 -10.83
C VAL A 60 16.64 -0.29 -11.41
N GLY A 61 15.40 -0.76 -11.48
CA GLY A 61 15.07 -2.14 -11.86
C GLY A 61 14.28 -2.36 -13.16
N ASP A 62 13.78 -1.32 -13.83
CA ASP A 62 12.95 -1.47 -15.04
C ASP A 62 13.77 -1.35 -16.33
N ASP A 63 13.88 -2.47 -17.05
CA ASP A 63 14.66 -2.59 -18.29
C ASP A 63 13.94 -1.98 -19.52
N ASP A 64 12.75 -1.40 -19.35
CA ASP A 64 11.80 -1.09 -20.43
C ASP A 64 11.47 0.42 -20.64
N ASP A 65 12.15 1.30 -19.89
CA ASP A 65 11.98 2.76 -19.85
C ASP A 65 10.52 3.20 -19.54
N PHE A 66 9.75 2.38 -18.83
CA PHE A 66 8.37 2.69 -18.43
C PHE A 66 8.22 2.65 -16.90
N ASP A 67 7.53 3.62 -16.33
CA ASP A 67 7.20 3.62 -14.91
C ASP A 67 5.89 2.85 -14.73
N HIS A 68 5.96 1.68 -14.11
CA HIS A 68 4.79 0.83 -13.87
C HIS A 68 4.02 1.22 -12.61
N PHE A 69 4.50 2.23 -11.85
CA PHE A 69 3.92 2.61 -10.57
C PHE A 69 3.58 4.10 -10.52
N LEU A 70 2.33 4.40 -10.18
CA LEU A 70 1.89 5.75 -9.84
C LEU A 70 1.50 5.81 -8.35
N ILE A 71 2.28 6.55 -7.55
CA ILE A 71 2.04 6.70 -6.11
C ILE A 71 1.61 8.13 -5.79
N PHE A 72 0.46 8.29 -5.15
CA PHE A 72 -0.08 9.60 -4.77
C PHE A 72 -0.82 9.59 -3.43
N GLY A 73 -0.76 10.71 -2.71
CA GLY A 73 -1.44 10.86 -1.43
C GLY A 73 -2.94 11.14 -1.59
N ASN A 74 -3.70 10.87 -0.53
CA ASN A 74 -5.09 11.27 -0.42
C ASN A 74 -5.23 12.58 0.37
N ASP A 75 -5.68 13.66 -0.28
CA ASP A 75 -5.85 14.98 0.36
C ASP A 75 -6.87 14.98 1.51
N GLN A 76 -7.89 14.11 1.44
CA GLN A 76 -8.90 13.96 2.49
C GLN A 76 -8.39 13.09 3.65
N TYR A 77 -7.46 12.18 3.38
CA TYR A 77 -6.90 11.22 4.33
C TYR A 77 -5.36 11.24 4.26
N PRO A 78 -4.70 12.20 4.97
CA PRO A 78 -3.25 12.45 4.83
C PRO A 78 -2.34 11.26 5.16
N ASP A 79 -2.86 10.27 5.89
CA ASP A 79 -2.16 9.05 6.28
C ASP A 79 -2.40 7.88 5.29
N THR A 80 -3.08 8.15 4.17
CA THR A 80 -3.45 7.19 3.13
C THR A 80 -2.79 7.55 1.80
N TYR A 81 -2.19 6.56 1.17
CA TYR A 81 -1.58 6.65 -0.15
C TYR A 81 -2.25 5.65 -1.09
N TYR A 82 -2.41 6.03 -2.35
CA TYR A 82 -2.74 5.12 -3.44
C TYR A 82 -1.46 4.72 -4.16
N ILE A 83 -1.37 3.43 -4.46
CA ILE A 83 -0.35 2.81 -5.28
C ILE A 83 -1.14 2.21 -6.44
N ALA A 84 -0.97 2.76 -7.62
CA ALA A 84 -1.63 2.35 -8.85
C ALA A 84 -0.58 1.74 -9.79
N MET A 85 -0.95 0.67 -10.51
CA MET A 85 0.00 -0.16 -11.26
C MET A 85 -0.48 -0.51 -12.65
N GLU A 86 0.48 -0.67 -13.56
CA GLU A 86 0.34 -1.33 -14.87
C GLU A 86 1.02 -2.71 -14.80
N ASP A 87 0.42 -3.75 -15.39
CA ASP A 87 1.00 -5.11 -15.41
C ASP A 87 1.70 -5.47 -16.73
N LEU A 88 1.68 -4.56 -17.72
CA LEU A 88 2.21 -4.77 -19.06
C LEU A 88 3.58 -4.14 -19.26
N VAL A 89 4.55 -4.95 -19.67
CA VAL A 89 5.89 -4.47 -20.09
C VAL A 89 5.76 -3.41 -21.19
N HIS A 90 6.52 -2.32 -21.06
CA HIS A 90 6.51 -1.12 -21.88
C HIS A 90 5.20 -0.30 -21.84
N GLY A 91 4.31 -0.54 -20.87
CA GLY A 91 3.00 0.14 -20.77
C GLY A 91 2.00 -0.31 -21.83
N GLY A 92 2.22 -1.48 -22.45
CA GLY A 92 1.31 -2.06 -23.43
C GLY A 92 0.93 -1.11 -24.58
N ARG A 93 -0.39 -1.00 -24.87
CA ARG A 93 -0.92 -0.06 -25.87
C ARG A 93 -0.97 1.38 -25.38
N ASP A 94 -0.95 1.57 -24.07
CA ASP A 94 -1.24 2.84 -23.41
C ASP A 94 0.03 3.56 -22.94
N LYS A 95 1.21 3.20 -23.45
CA LYS A 95 2.52 3.84 -23.18
C LYS A 95 2.51 5.38 -23.20
N ARG A 96 1.58 6.02 -23.91
CA ARG A 96 1.46 7.49 -23.98
C ARG A 96 0.53 8.09 -22.92
N GLU A 97 -0.45 7.33 -22.46
CA GLU A 97 -1.50 7.73 -21.51
C GLU A 97 -1.85 6.54 -20.59
N PRO A 98 -0.88 6.02 -19.80
CA PRO A 98 -1.14 4.88 -18.93
C PRO A 98 -2.16 5.26 -17.86
N ASP A 99 -3.08 4.35 -17.57
CA ASP A 99 -4.20 4.60 -16.68
C ASP A 99 -3.98 4.02 -15.28
N TYR A 100 -2.98 3.14 -15.14
CA TYR A 100 -2.54 2.49 -13.90
C TYR A 100 -3.67 1.78 -13.16
N ASN A 101 -4.69 1.33 -13.88
CA ASN A 101 -5.88 0.73 -13.27
C ASN A 101 -5.88 -0.81 -13.28
N ASP A 102 -4.77 -1.45 -13.65
CA ASP A 102 -4.68 -2.92 -13.59
C ASP A 102 -4.68 -3.41 -12.14
N MET A 103 -4.03 -2.66 -11.25
CA MET A 103 -4.11 -2.87 -9.81
C MET A 103 -4.04 -1.53 -9.06
N VAL A 104 -4.89 -1.36 -8.04
CA VAL A 104 -4.83 -0.20 -7.14
C VAL A 104 -4.87 -0.70 -5.71
N VAL A 105 -3.90 -0.26 -4.92
CA VAL A 105 -3.75 -0.57 -3.51
C VAL A 105 -3.75 0.71 -2.70
N THR A 106 -4.44 0.74 -1.57
CA THR A 106 -4.25 1.79 -0.55
C THR A 106 -3.27 1.32 0.50
N ALA A 107 -2.42 2.24 0.97
CA ALA A 107 -1.52 2.02 2.10
C ALA A 107 -1.85 3.04 3.19
N GLN A 108 -2.16 2.57 4.39
CA GLN A 108 -2.54 3.39 5.53
C GLN A 108 -1.55 3.26 6.67
N THR A 109 -1.04 4.39 7.17
CA THR A 109 -0.23 4.38 8.39
C THR A 109 -1.12 4.35 9.64
N PRO A 110 -0.74 3.60 10.69
CA PRO A 110 -1.43 3.67 11.97
C PRO A 110 -1.33 5.07 12.58
N ILE A 111 -2.47 5.67 12.92
CA ILE A 111 -2.57 7.04 13.46
C ILE A 111 -1.76 7.18 14.76
N PRO A 112 -0.62 7.92 14.79
CA PRO A 112 0.18 8.08 16.00
C PRO A 112 -0.57 8.83 17.12
N GLY A 113 -1.54 9.69 16.74
CA GLY A 113 -2.34 10.48 17.67
C GLY A 113 -3.23 9.65 18.59
N ALA A 114 -3.76 8.51 18.13
CA ALA A 114 -4.61 7.64 18.95
C ALA A 114 -3.83 7.01 20.11
N VAL A 115 -2.58 6.62 19.88
CA VAL A 115 -1.68 6.08 20.90
C VAL A 115 -1.35 7.15 21.95
N TRP A 116 -1.08 8.38 21.51
CA TRP A 116 -0.83 9.50 22.42
C TRP A 116 -2.07 9.91 23.22
N LEU A 117 -3.25 9.95 22.61
CA LEU A 117 -4.51 10.22 23.29
C LEU A 117 -4.85 9.12 24.30
N PHE A 118 -4.65 7.86 23.93
CA PHE A 118 -4.85 6.73 24.82
C PHE A 118 -3.89 6.76 26.01
N ALA A 119 -2.59 6.97 25.75
CA ALA A 119 -1.56 7.06 26.79
C ALA A 119 -1.78 8.26 27.72
N SER A 120 -2.08 9.44 27.18
CA SER A 120 -2.37 10.64 27.98
C SER A 120 -3.68 10.50 28.77
N GLY A 121 -4.69 9.86 28.19
CA GLY A 121 -5.94 9.50 28.89
C GLY A 121 -5.71 8.59 30.09
N LEU A 122 -4.89 7.54 29.93
CA LEU A 122 -4.50 6.64 31.03
C LEU A 122 -3.73 7.37 32.15
N VAL A 123 -2.77 8.22 31.80
CA VAL A 123 -2.02 9.03 32.77
C VAL A 123 -2.95 9.99 33.53
N GLY A 124 -3.87 10.65 32.82
CA GLY A 124 -4.89 11.50 33.41
C GLY A 124 -5.79 10.74 34.40
N LEU A 125 -6.21 9.52 34.05
CA LEU A 125 -7.07 8.68 34.89
C LEU A 125 -6.38 8.23 36.17
N VAL A 126 -5.10 7.84 36.08
CA VAL A 126 -4.28 7.47 37.25
C VAL A 126 -4.04 8.68 38.16
N GLY A 127 -3.76 9.85 37.58
CA GLY A 127 -3.59 11.11 38.31
C GLY A 127 -4.86 11.51 39.06
N TYR A 128 -6.02 11.44 38.39
CA TYR A 128 -7.33 11.73 38.99
C TYR A 128 -7.65 10.79 40.16
N ARG A 129 -7.42 9.48 39.99
CA ARG A 129 -7.67 8.48 41.04
C ARG A 129 -6.82 8.71 42.30
N LYS A 130 -5.59 9.19 42.14
CA LYS A 130 -4.71 9.56 43.28
C LYS A 130 -5.20 10.80 44.03
N LYS A 131 -5.88 11.73 43.35
CA LYS A 131 -6.45 12.94 43.96
C LYS A 131 -7.75 12.66 44.74
N VAL A 132 -8.55 11.69 44.31
CA VAL A 132 -9.83 11.32 44.96
C VAL A 132 -9.61 10.44 46.22
N LYS A 133 -8.47 9.75 46.32
CA LYS A 133 -8.11 8.91 47.48
C LYS A 133 -7.38 9.67 48.60
N LYS A 134 -7.10 10.96 48.43
CA LYS A 134 -6.57 11.87 49.46
C LYS A 134 -7.69 12.79 49.93
#